data_AF-A0A8J4UZ68-F1
#
_entry.id   AF-A0A8J4UZ68-F1
#
_cell.length_a   1.000
_cell.length_b   1.000
_cell.length_c   1.000
_cell.angle_alpha   90.00
_cell.angle_beta   90.00
_cell.angle_gamma   90.00
#
_symmetry.space_group_name_H-M   'P 1'
#
loop_
_entity.id
_entity.type
_entity.pdbx_description
1 polymer ?
#
loop_
_entity_poly.entity_id
_entity_poly.type
_entity_poly.pdbx_seq_one_letter_code
_entity_poly.pdbx_strand_id
1 'polypeptide(L)'
;MAVRSRSSLQLFLSAQTSRVICSRNVQVKSAEATPVYPPILPSRTAKSKSAKRRVLLEFFDRLRTVEPQEKISALTRIQRMKYVVCPQTPAVGADKWYQHFTKTAFLPGLPDELSSPADLESVGSELRSILSDALLQEHWHLKKGRAFIQKEYKQFANPFLKNAVSGLVASLARTNPVLQLSSLDLSPHVNFYWVNGERTIPRGHRSGRVEPQRFQIDDRPHSQIRVRKQLPEFVPLGTDVAAEVPVIQFAPDCLPLFRRQYENNISTGAKLQDPCCYGHTQFHVVPDRFHRDRLIAKNLSEHIEVFLRANAIASLFAWTGAQAMYQ
;
A
#
# COMPACT_ATOMS: atom_id res chain seq x y z
N MET A 1 -74.63 -8.85 8.50
CA MET A 1 -73.92 -9.94 9.19
C MET A 1 -72.63 -9.36 9.77
N ALA A 2 -72.27 -9.36 11.06
CA ALA A 2 -72.96 -9.60 12.31
C ALA A 2 -72.41 -8.56 13.31
N VAL A 3 -73.29 -7.97 14.11
CA VAL A 3 -72.95 -7.03 15.20
C VAL A 3 -72.41 -7.83 16.38
N ARG A 4 -71.34 -7.37 17.03
CA ARG A 4 -71.01 -7.80 18.40
C ARG A 4 -70.54 -6.64 19.27
N SER A 5 -71.07 -6.68 20.47
CA SER A 5 -71.21 -5.69 21.52
C SER A 5 -69.97 -5.53 22.38
N ARG A 6 -69.89 -4.36 23.05
CA ARG A 6 -69.02 -4.14 24.21
C ARG A 6 -69.65 -4.76 25.47
N SER A 7 -68.84 -5.43 26.27
CA SER A 7 -69.03 -5.52 27.73
C SER A 7 -67.67 -5.65 28.42
N SER A 8 -67.49 -4.89 29.49
CA SER A 8 -66.34 -4.91 30.39
C SER A 8 -66.43 -6.07 31.39
N LEU A 9 -65.30 -6.67 31.74
CA LEU A 9 -65.09 -7.23 33.08
C LEU A 9 -63.65 -6.93 33.53
N GLN A 10 -63.57 -6.16 34.61
CA GLN A 10 -62.37 -5.97 35.42
C GLN A 10 -62.01 -7.28 36.17
N LEU A 11 -60.80 -7.26 36.73
CA LEU A 11 -60.30 -8.06 37.85
C LEU A 11 -59.87 -9.50 37.53
N PHE A 12 -58.57 -9.68 37.28
CA PHE A 12 -57.74 -10.47 38.20
C PHE A 12 -56.35 -9.83 38.32
N LEU A 13 -56.10 -9.27 39.50
CA LEU A 13 -54.79 -8.89 40.00
C LEU A 13 -54.06 -10.16 40.47
N SER A 14 -52.84 -10.38 39.98
CA SER A 14 -51.69 -10.85 40.79
C SER A 14 -50.43 -10.55 39.97
N ALA A 15 -49.68 -9.48 40.25
CA ALA A 15 -48.80 -9.27 41.40
C ALA A 15 -47.76 -10.40 41.55
N GLN A 16 -46.69 -10.34 40.75
CA GLN A 16 -45.34 -10.78 41.13
C GLN A 16 -44.31 -10.28 40.10
N THR A 17 -44.12 -8.96 40.05
CA THR A 17 -42.86 -8.42 39.55
C THR A 17 -41.84 -8.50 40.68
N SER A 18 -40.74 -9.21 40.45
CA SER A 18 -39.57 -9.18 41.34
C SER A 18 -38.97 -7.78 41.30
N ARG A 19 -39.46 -6.92 42.19
CA ARG A 19 -38.76 -5.69 42.55
C ARG A 19 -37.44 -6.13 43.17
N VAL A 20 -36.35 -5.91 42.44
CA VAL A 20 -35.00 -5.92 43.02
C VAL A 20 -34.96 -4.78 44.03
N ILE A 21 -35.26 -5.11 45.28
CA ILE A 21 -35.06 -4.23 46.42
C ILE A 21 -33.54 -4.13 46.56
N CYS A 22 -33.01 -2.98 46.17
CA CYS A 22 -31.63 -2.62 46.45
C CYS A 22 -31.55 -2.35 47.96
N SER A 23 -31.18 -3.37 48.73
CA SER A 23 -30.82 -3.21 50.14
C SER A 23 -29.58 -2.31 50.21
N ARG A 24 -29.80 -1.04 50.59
CA ARG A 24 -28.74 -0.15 51.01
C ARG A 24 -28.19 -0.69 52.34
N ASN A 25 -27.10 -1.45 52.25
CA ASN A 25 -26.28 -1.75 53.42
C ASN A 25 -25.66 -0.42 53.88
N VAL A 26 -26.23 0.13 54.95
CA VAL A 26 -25.74 1.31 55.65
C VAL A 26 -24.49 0.92 56.42
N GLN A 27 -23.36 1.47 55.98
CA GLN A 27 -22.15 1.77 56.73
C GLN A 27 -21.55 0.64 57.60
N VAL A 28 -20.79 -0.23 56.95
CA VAL A 28 -19.56 -0.78 57.57
C VAL A 28 -18.46 0.25 57.32
N LYS A 29 -17.80 0.74 58.38
CA LYS A 29 -16.59 1.57 58.30
C LYS A 29 -15.49 0.78 57.58
N SER A 30 -15.44 0.90 56.26
CA SER A 30 -14.33 0.42 55.45
C SER A 30 -13.17 1.39 55.60
N ALA A 31 -11.96 0.85 55.76
CA ALA A 31 -10.69 1.56 55.70
C ALA A 31 -10.65 2.58 54.55
N GLU A 32 -9.90 3.67 54.72
CA GLU A 32 -9.71 4.80 53.78
C GLU A 32 -9.51 4.34 52.32
N ALA A 33 -10.62 4.06 51.63
CA ALA A 33 -10.61 3.54 50.29
C ALA A 33 -10.53 4.72 49.33
N THR A 34 -9.40 4.84 48.63
CA THR A 34 -9.24 5.83 47.56
C THR A 34 -10.40 5.68 46.56
N PRO A 35 -11.11 6.76 46.21
CA PRO A 35 -12.26 6.67 45.32
C PRO A 35 -11.81 6.19 43.93
N VAL A 36 -12.37 5.06 43.49
CA VAL A 36 -12.13 4.51 42.15
C VAL A 36 -13.22 5.02 41.22
N TYR A 37 -12.92 6.10 40.50
CA TYR A 37 -13.82 6.64 39.47
C TYR A 37 -13.79 5.80 38.19
N PRO A 38 -14.91 5.68 37.47
CA PRO A 38 -14.92 5.01 36.18
C PRO A 38 -14.10 5.79 35.15
N PRO A 39 -13.51 5.12 34.14
CA PRO A 39 -12.75 5.77 33.10
C PRO A 39 -13.66 6.66 32.24
N ILE A 40 -13.19 7.87 31.92
CA ILE A 40 -13.91 8.84 31.10
C ILE A 40 -13.86 8.39 29.64
N LEU A 41 -14.85 7.57 29.25
CA LEU A 41 -14.97 7.02 27.90
C LEU A 41 -16.35 7.32 27.31
N PRO A 42 -16.44 7.61 25.99
CA PRO A 42 -17.73 7.78 25.33
C PRO A 42 -18.49 6.45 25.31
N SER A 43 -19.82 6.48 25.23
CA SER A 43 -20.62 5.25 25.13
C SER A 43 -20.28 4.44 23.87
N ARG A 44 -20.35 3.11 23.94
CA ARG A 44 -19.98 2.22 22.83
C ARG A 44 -21.07 2.05 21.77
N THR A 45 -22.33 2.05 22.18
CA THR A 45 -23.49 1.68 21.33
C THR A 45 -24.29 2.88 20.82
N ALA A 46 -23.96 4.11 21.25
CA ALA A 46 -24.69 5.29 20.82
C ALA A 46 -24.45 5.61 19.33
N LYS A 47 -25.45 6.23 18.69
CA LYS A 47 -25.36 6.71 17.31
C LYS A 47 -24.65 8.07 17.23
N SER A 48 -23.40 8.14 17.68
CA SER A 48 -22.59 9.37 17.73
C SER A 48 -21.21 9.20 17.09
N LYS A 49 -20.54 10.34 16.78
CA LYS A 49 -19.16 10.34 16.26
C LYS A 49 -18.16 9.77 17.28
N SER A 50 -18.35 10.09 18.56
CA SER A 50 -17.48 9.63 19.65
C SER A 50 -17.60 8.11 19.87
N ALA A 51 -18.81 7.55 19.82
CA ALA A 51 -19.04 6.11 19.89
C ALA A 51 -18.36 5.38 18.73
N LYS A 52 -18.49 5.89 17.49
CA LYS A 52 -17.81 5.32 16.32
C LYS A 52 -16.29 5.35 16.47
N ARG A 53 -15.71 6.43 16.99
CA ARG A 53 -14.27 6.53 17.26
C ARG A 53 -13.81 5.52 18.31
N ARG A 54 -14.57 5.35 19.40
CA ARG A 54 -14.29 4.33 20.42
C ARG A 54 -14.29 2.91 19.85
N VAL A 55 -15.29 2.55 19.03
CA VAL A 55 -15.34 1.23 18.39
C VAL A 55 -14.14 0.99 17.47
N LEU A 56 -13.68 2.02 16.74
CA LEU A 56 -12.47 1.92 15.92
C LEU A 56 -11.21 1.74 16.76
N LEU A 57 -11.07 2.49 17.86
CA LEU A 57 -9.93 2.34 18.77
C LEU A 57 -9.90 0.94 19.40
N GLU A 58 -11.02 0.46 19.94
CA GLU A 58 -11.14 -0.89 20.49
C GLU A 58 -10.81 -1.97 19.44
N PHE A 59 -11.15 -1.73 18.16
CA PHE A 59 -10.77 -2.63 17.08
C PHE A 59 -9.25 -2.63 16.85
N PHE A 60 -8.60 -1.46 16.78
CA PHE A 60 -7.14 -1.40 16.63
C PHE A 60 -6.39 -1.94 17.84
N ASP A 61 -6.88 -1.71 19.05
CA ASP A 61 -6.28 -2.25 20.28
C ASP A 61 -6.29 -3.79 20.25
N ARG A 62 -7.38 -4.41 19.78
CA ARG A 62 -7.43 -5.86 19.56
C ARG A 62 -6.46 -6.34 18.49
N LEU A 63 -6.25 -5.56 17.44
CA LEU A 63 -5.33 -5.95 16.37
C LEU A 63 -3.87 -5.89 16.79
N ARG A 64 -3.49 -5.04 17.75
CA ARG A 64 -2.08 -4.92 18.17
C ARG A 64 -1.48 -6.24 18.66
N THR A 65 -2.28 -7.07 19.33
CA THR A 65 -1.85 -8.33 19.95
C THR A 65 -1.87 -9.53 19.01
N VAL A 66 -2.35 -9.36 17.78
CA VAL A 66 -2.64 -10.44 16.82
C VAL A 66 -1.45 -10.67 15.88
N GLU A 67 -1.32 -11.89 15.35
CA GLU A 67 -0.29 -12.24 14.36
C GLU A 67 -0.44 -11.45 13.04
N PRO A 68 0.64 -11.18 12.28
CA PRO A 68 0.60 -10.38 11.05
C PRO A 68 -0.42 -10.88 10.02
N GLN A 69 -0.56 -12.20 9.85
CA GLN A 69 -1.52 -12.79 8.89
C GLN A 69 -2.97 -12.43 9.23
N GLU A 70 -3.33 -12.56 10.50
CA GLU A 70 -4.66 -12.24 11.00
C GLU A 70 -4.90 -10.73 11.02
N LYS A 71 -3.87 -9.92 11.32
CA LYS A 71 -3.90 -8.45 11.18
C LYS A 71 -4.25 -8.03 9.75
N ILE A 72 -3.53 -8.56 8.76
CA ILE A 72 -3.78 -8.28 7.34
C ILE A 72 -5.20 -8.68 6.99
N SER A 73 -5.62 -9.91 7.32
CA SER A 73 -6.98 -10.41 7.07
C SER A 73 -8.05 -9.49 7.66
N ALA A 74 -7.90 -9.07 8.91
CA ALA A 74 -8.87 -8.21 9.57
C ALA A 74 -8.94 -6.80 8.94
N LEU A 75 -7.80 -6.24 8.52
CA LEU A 75 -7.71 -4.93 7.87
C LEU A 75 -8.28 -4.95 6.44
N THR A 76 -8.05 -6.03 5.69
CA THR A 76 -8.47 -6.16 4.29
C THR A 76 -9.90 -6.67 4.13
N ARG A 77 -10.49 -7.28 5.16
CA ARG A 77 -11.83 -7.90 5.15
C ARG A 77 -12.94 -6.99 4.62
N ILE A 78 -12.95 -5.71 4.99
CA ILE A 78 -14.04 -4.80 4.65
C ILE A 78 -13.78 -4.15 3.29
N GLN A 79 -14.48 -4.63 2.25
CA GLN A 79 -14.41 -4.06 0.92
C GLN A 79 -15.32 -2.83 0.80
N ARG A 80 -14.76 -1.73 0.31
CA ARG A 80 -15.45 -0.46 0.02
C ARG A 80 -14.87 0.13 -1.26
N MET A 81 -15.54 1.14 -1.82
CA MET A 81 -14.98 1.93 -2.91
C MET A 81 -13.62 2.51 -2.51
N LYS A 82 -12.61 2.24 -3.32
CA LYS A 82 -11.21 2.68 -3.16
C LYS A 82 -10.67 3.16 -4.49
N TYR A 83 -9.75 4.12 -4.45
CA TYR A 83 -9.04 4.61 -5.61
C TYR A 83 -7.99 3.60 -6.07
N VAL A 84 -7.98 3.29 -7.36
CA VAL A 84 -6.95 2.41 -7.95
C VAL A 84 -5.83 3.27 -8.50
N VAL A 85 -4.69 3.25 -7.81
CA VAL A 85 -3.48 3.99 -8.17
C VAL A 85 -2.64 3.10 -9.07
N CYS A 86 -2.52 3.49 -10.33
CA CYS A 86 -1.71 2.78 -11.33
C CYS A 86 -0.30 3.38 -11.36
N PRO A 87 0.77 2.65 -11.00
CA PRO A 87 2.14 3.18 -11.08
C PRO A 87 2.46 3.71 -12.48
N GLN A 88 2.09 2.92 -13.50
CA GLN A 88 2.21 3.32 -14.91
C GLN A 88 0.98 4.10 -15.39
N THR A 89 0.85 5.37 -15.00
CA THR A 89 -0.24 6.27 -15.40
C THR A 89 0.15 7.29 -16.48
N PRO A 90 -0.69 7.59 -17.50
CA PRO A 90 -0.45 8.68 -18.45
C PRO A 90 -0.84 10.06 -17.92
N ALA A 91 -1.21 10.18 -16.65
CA ALA A 91 -1.67 11.44 -16.09
C ALA A 91 -0.55 12.48 -15.98
N VAL A 92 -0.87 13.70 -16.37
CA VAL A 92 0.03 14.86 -16.29
C VAL A 92 0.26 15.22 -14.82
N GLY A 93 1.53 15.40 -14.44
CA GLY A 93 1.91 15.80 -13.07
C GLY A 93 1.63 14.75 -11.99
N ALA A 94 1.49 13.47 -12.36
CA ALA A 94 1.14 12.40 -11.44
C ALA A 94 2.13 12.22 -10.27
N ASP A 95 3.38 12.62 -10.44
CA ASP A 95 4.41 12.55 -9.40
C ASP A 95 4.03 13.33 -8.14
N LYS A 96 3.58 14.58 -8.28
CA LYS A 96 3.13 15.42 -7.16
C LYS A 96 1.87 14.85 -6.49
N TRP A 97 0.96 14.28 -7.27
CA TRP A 97 -0.23 13.62 -6.73
C TRP A 97 0.14 12.38 -5.91
N TYR A 98 1.08 11.58 -6.39
CA TYR A 98 1.50 10.37 -5.69
C TYR A 98 2.31 10.72 -4.44
N GLN A 99 3.14 11.76 -4.48
CA GLN A 99 3.78 12.32 -3.28
C GLN A 99 2.75 12.74 -2.23
N HIS A 100 1.69 13.43 -2.64
CA HIS A 100 0.59 13.82 -1.75
C HIS A 100 -0.14 12.59 -1.15
N PHE A 101 -0.47 11.59 -1.97
CA PHE A 101 -1.19 10.40 -1.52
C PHE A 101 -0.37 9.49 -0.60
N THR A 102 0.95 9.49 -0.77
CA THR A 102 1.89 8.62 -0.02
C THR A 102 2.61 9.36 1.10
N LYS A 103 2.48 10.70 1.16
CA LYS A 103 3.25 11.59 2.04
C LYS A 103 4.76 11.41 1.88
N THR A 104 5.21 11.37 0.64
CA THR A 104 6.63 11.23 0.30
C THR A 104 7.18 12.52 -0.28
N ALA A 105 8.47 12.78 -0.05
CA ALA A 105 9.20 13.88 -0.66
C ALA A 105 10.22 13.32 -1.67
N PHE A 106 10.37 13.97 -2.82
CA PHE A 106 11.35 13.59 -3.83
C PHE A 106 12.61 14.45 -3.70
N LEU A 107 13.76 13.79 -3.62
CA LEU A 107 15.08 14.42 -3.66
C LEU A 107 15.80 14.03 -4.97
N PRO A 108 16.39 14.99 -5.70
CA PRO A 108 17.21 14.68 -6.85
C PRO A 108 18.57 14.12 -6.42
N GLY A 109 19.07 13.12 -7.14
CA GLY A 109 20.37 12.48 -6.87
C GLY A 109 20.26 11.12 -6.19
N LEU A 110 21.42 10.58 -5.81
CA LEU A 110 21.55 9.35 -5.03
C LEU A 110 21.89 9.69 -3.57
N PRO A 111 21.58 8.80 -2.61
CA PRO A 111 22.08 8.93 -1.24
C PRO A 111 23.60 9.04 -1.19
N ASP A 112 24.12 9.83 -0.23
CA ASP A 112 25.56 10.10 -0.09
C ASP A 112 26.39 8.82 0.07
N GLU A 113 25.87 7.85 0.83
CA GLU A 113 26.50 6.53 1.07
C GLU A 113 26.70 5.71 -0.22
N LEU A 114 25.87 5.93 -1.24
CA LEU A 114 25.96 5.26 -2.53
C LEU A 114 26.77 6.04 -3.57
N SER A 115 27.19 7.27 -3.23
CA SER A 115 27.89 8.17 -4.14
C SER A 115 29.40 7.93 -4.19
N SER A 116 29.95 7.17 -3.23
CA SER A 116 31.35 6.75 -3.29
C SER A 116 31.54 5.69 -4.39
N PRO A 117 32.42 5.91 -5.38
CA PRO A 117 32.74 4.88 -6.36
C PRO A 117 33.44 3.74 -5.61
N ALA A 118 32.72 2.63 -5.38
CA ALA A 118 33.37 1.38 -5.04
C ALA A 118 34.32 0.98 -6.18
N ASP A 119 35.34 0.16 -5.89
CA ASP A 119 36.31 -0.40 -6.84
C ASP A 119 35.63 -1.27 -7.92
N LEU A 120 34.89 -0.62 -8.81
CA LEU A 120 34.06 -1.20 -9.86
C LEU A 120 34.88 -1.51 -11.11
N GLU A 121 36.15 -1.10 -11.18
CA GLU A 121 36.96 -1.30 -12.38
C GLU A 121 37.27 -2.78 -12.65
N SER A 122 37.52 -3.57 -11.60
CA SER A 122 37.86 -4.99 -11.74
C SER A 122 36.65 -5.84 -12.16
N VAL A 123 35.48 -5.59 -11.54
CA VAL A 123 34.23 -6.32 -11.82
C VAL A 123 33.51 -5.76 -13.06
N GLY A 124 33.72 -4.48 -13.37
CA GLY A 124 32.99 -3.77 -14.43
C GLY A 124 33.21 -4.33 -15.83
N SER A 125 34.39 -4.89 -16.12
CA SER A 125 34.68 -5.51 -17.41
C SER A 125 33.84 -6.77 -17.68
N GLU A 126 33.74 -7.67 -16.69
CA GLU A 126 32.92 -8.90 -16.75
C GLU A 126 31.43 -8.54 -16.84
N LEU A 127 30.95 -7.58 -16.03
CA LEU A 127 29.55 -7.16 -16.09
C LEU A 127 29.22 -6.50 -17.44
N ARG A 128 30.15 -5.71 -17.99
CA ARG A 128 29.97 -5.09 -19.30
C ARG A 128 29.87 -6.13 -20.41
N SER A 129 30.70 -7.19 -20.39
CA SER A 129 30.58 -8.26 -21.40
C SER A 129 29.24 -8.97 -21.28
N ILE A 130 28.82 -9.35 -20.06
CA ILE A 130 27.51 -10.00 -19.82
C ILE A 130 26.35 -9.14 -20.36
N LEU A 131 26.36 -7.83 -20.07
CA LEU A 131 25.31 -6.92 -20.54
C LEU A 131 25.35 -6.73 -22.06
N SER A 132 26.54 -6.64 -22.64
CA SER A 132 26.71 -6.49 -24.10
C SER A 132 26.23 -7.75 -24.83
N ASP A 133 26.57 -8.93 -24.31
CA ASP A 133 26.12 -10.21 -24.84
C ASP A 133 24.60 -10.35 -24.74
N ALA A 134 24.00 -10.00 -23.60
CA ALA A 134 22.55 -10.01 -23.43
C ALA A 134 21.85 -9.03 -24.39
N LEU A 135 22.44 -7.86 -24.62
CA LEU A 135 21.92 -6.85 -25.54
C LEU A 135 21.97 -7.36 -26.99
N LEU A 136 23.13 -7.85 -27.43
CA LEU A 136 23.35 -8.36 -28.78
C LEU A 136 22.54 -9.63 -29.03
N GLN A 137 22.39 -10.49 -28.03
CA GLN A 137 21.57 -11.70 -28.12
C GLN A 137 20.15 -11.36 -28.52
N GLU A 138 19.52 -10.41 -27.81
CA GLU A 138 18.10 -10.12 -27.99
C GLU A 138 17.80 -9.21 -29.18
N HIS A 139 18.74 -8.35 -29.59
CA HIS A 139 18.55 -7.39 -30.69
C HIS A 139 19.12 -7.86 -32.02
N TRP A 140 20.15 -8.72 -32.02
CA TRP A 140 20.87 -9.10 -33.24
C TRP A 140 20.94 -10.61 -33.47
N HIS A 141 21.43 -11.39 -32.51
CA HIS A 141 21.68 -12.82 -32.73
C HIS A 141 20.40 -13.65 -32.82
N LEU A 142 19.41 -13.36 -31.98
CA LEU A 142 18.12 -14.04 -32.05
C LEU A 142 17.31 -13.52 -33.23
N LYS A 143 17.10 -14.39 -34.22
CA LYS A 143 16.21 -14.12 -35.36
C LYS A 143 14.77 -14.05 -34.87
N LYS A 144 14.31 -12.82 -34.64
CA LYS A 144 12.95 -12.51 -34.20
C LYS A 144 12.13 -12.02 -35.39
N GLY A 145 10.87 -12.45 -35.45
CA GLY A 145 9.91 -11.91 -36.42
C GLY A 145 9.61 -10.42 -36.16
N ARG A 146 9.01 -9.75 -37.15
CA ARG A 146 8.59 -8.35 -37.01
C ARG A 146 7.67 -8.18 -35.80
N ALA A 147 8.02 -7.26 -34.92
CA ALA A 147 7.20 -6.95 -33.76
C ALA A 147 5.87 -6.33 -34.18
N PHE A 148 4.82 -6.68 -33.44
CA PHE A 148 3.54 -5.99 -33.57
C PHE A 148 3.66 -4.58 -32.98
N ILE A 149 2.99 -3.61 -33.62
CA ILE A 149 2.98 -2.21 -33.20
C ILE A 149 2.64 -2.13 -31.70
N GLN A 150 3.46 -1.42 -30.92
CA GLN A 150 3.28 -1.22 -29.47
C GLN A 150 3.50 -2.46 -28.58
N LYS A 151 4.16 -3.50 -29.10
CA LYS A 151 4.60 -4.67 -28.33
C LYS A 151 6.11 -4.94 -28.49
N GLU A 152 6.86 -3.96 -28.98
CA GLU A 152 8.31 -4.10 -29.18
C GLU A 152 9.02 -4.31 -27.85
N TYR A 153 8.64 -3.56 -26.81
CA TYR A 153 9.20 -3.77 -25.47
C TYR A 153 9.01 -5.20 -24.94
N LYS A 154 7.89 -5.88 -25.26
CA LYS A 154 7.67 -7.25 -24.80
C LYS A 154 8.58 -8.25 -25.50
N GLN A 155 8.95 -7.98 -26.74
CA GLN A 155 9.74 -8.86 -27.57
C GLN A 155 11.24 -8.63 -27.41
N PHE A 156 11.66 -7.39 -27.14
CA PHE A 156 13.08 -7.01 -27.03
C PHE A 156 13.46 -6.64 -25.59
N ALA A 157 12.84 -5.60 -25.01
CA ALA A 157 13.24 -5.06 -23.71
C ALA A 157 13.02 -6.05 -22.54
N ASN A 158 11.88 -6.75 -22.51
CA ASN A 158 11.56 -7.70 -21.43
C ASN A 158 12.53 -8.89 -21.39
N PRO A 159 12.78 -9.62 -22.50
CA PRO A 159 13.79 -10.69 -22.52
C PRO A 159 15.19 -10.17 -22.21
N PHE A 160 15.57 -9.02 -22.77
CA PHE A 160 16.86 -8.39 -22.50
C PHE A 160 17.03 -8.14 -20.99
N LEU A 161 16.07 -7.48 -20.36
CA LEU A 161 16.14 -7.16 -18.94
C LEU A 161 16.14 -8.43 -18.08
N LYS A 162 15.39 -9.47 -18.48
CA LYS A 162 15.42 -10.77 -17.79
C LYS A 162 16.82 -11.39 -17.82
N ASN A 163 17.46 -11.45 -19.00
CA ASN A 163 18.78 -12.05 -19.16
C ASN A 163 19.86 -11.20 -18.45
N ALA A 164 19.77 -9.88 -18.58
CA ALA A 164 20.66 -8.94 -17.91
C ALA A 164 20.61 -9.10 -16.39
N VAL A 165 19.41 -9.04 -15.79
CA VAL A 165 19.25 -9.18 -14.33
C VAL A 165 19.72 -10.56 -13.85
N SER A 166 19.37 -11.64 -14.57
CA SER A 166 19.82 -12.99 -14.21
C SER A 166 21.34 -13.13 -14.27
N GLY A 167 21.98 -12.58 -15.30
CA GLY A 167 23.44 -12.61 -15.46
C GLY A 167 24.16 -11.77 -14.40
N LEU A 168 23.67 -10.55 -14.13
CA LEU A 168 24.21 -9.67 -13.09
C LEU A 168 24.11 -10.31 -11.71
N VAL A 169 22.95 -10.88 -11.35
CA VAL A 169 22.77 -11.54 -10.05
C VAL A 169 23.70 -12.75 -9.92
N ALA A 170 23.84 -13.56 -10.97
CA ALA A 170 24.72 -14.73 -10.94
C ALA A 170 26.22 -14.37 -10.80
N SER A 171 26.68 -13.33 -11.49
CA SER A 171 28.07 -12.87 -11.39
C SER A 171 28.34 -12.22 -10.02
N LEU A 172 27.45 -11.32 -9.58
CA LEU A 172 27.57 -10.63 -8.30
C LEU A 172 27.32 -11.52 -7.07
N ALA A 173 26.66 -12.67 -7.22
CA ALA A 173 26.48 -13.63 -6.12
C ALA A 173 27.81 -14.21 -5.61
N ARG A 174 28.88 -14.19 -6.40
CA ARG A 174 30.22 -14.63 -5.97
C ARG A 174 30.85 -13.67 -4.97
N THR A 175 30.61 -12.38 -5.15
CA THR A 175 31.19 -11.30 -4.32
C THR A 175 30.25 -10.87 -3.20
N ASN A 176 28.93 -10.95 -3.41
CA ASN A 176 27.92 -10.54 -2.45
C ASN A 176 27.10 -11.75 -1.95
N PRO A 177 27.30 -12.21 -0.69
CA PRO A 177 26.59 -13.35 -0.13
C PRO A 177 25.08 -13.09 0.04
N VAL A 178 24.65 -11.82 0.10
CA VAL A 178 23.22 -11.47 0.17
C VAL A 178 22.51 -11.89 -1.11
N LEU A 179 23.14 -11.69 -2.27
CA LEU A 179 22.57 -12.07 -3.56
C LEU A 179 22.58 -13.59 -3.77
N GLN A 180 23.55 -14.31 -3.19
CA GLN A 180 23.60 -15.77 -3.25
C GLN A 180 22.38 -16.44 -2.60
N LEU A 181 21.87 -15.86 -1.51
CA LEU A 181 20.68 -16.37 -0.80
C LEU A 181 19.38 -15.63 -1.21
N SER A 182 19.44 -14.79 -2.24
CA SER A 182 18.31 -14.01 -2.71
C SER A 182 17.36 -14.84 -3.58
N SER A 183 16.13 -14.35 -3.70
CA SER A 183 15.12 -14.88 -4.63
C SER A 183 14.88 -13.87 -5.74
N LEU A 184 14.96 -14.32 -6.99
CA LEU A 184 14.65 -13.51 -8.18
C LEU A 184 13.28 -13.92 -8.71
N ASP A 185 12.27 -13.07 -8.50
CA ASP A 185 10.93 -13.31 -9.05
C ASP A 185 10.78 -12.63 -10.42
N LEU A 186 10.05 -13.28 -11.32
CA LEU A 186 9.70 -12.74 -12.63
C LEU A 186 8.21 -12.41 -12.69
N SER A 187 7.90 -11.15 -12.96
CA SER A 187 6.55 -10.59 -13.04
C SER A 187 5.66 -10.79 -11.81
N PRO A 188 6.16 -10.59 -10.57
CA PRO A 188 5.40 -10.83 -9.34
C PRO A 188 4.27 -9.80 -9.17
N HIS A 189 3.28 -10.15 -8.34
CA HIS A 189 2.18 -9.27 -7.98
C HIS A 189 2.46 -8.54 -6.68
N VAL A 190 2.69 -7.23 -6.78
CA VAL A 190 2.95 -6.36 -5.62
C VAL A 190 1.74 -5.47 -5.43
N ASN A 191 1.06 -5.65 -4.30
CA ASN A 191 -0.20 -4.97 -4.02
C ASN A 191 -0.13 -4.31 -2.65
N PHE A 192 -0.71 -3.12 -2.53
CA PHE A 192 -0.80 -2.44 -1.23
C PHE A 192 -2.10 -1.67 -1.08
N TYR A 193 -2.73 -1.85 0.07
CA TYR A 193 -3.97 -1.18 0.47
C TYR A 193 -3.70 -0.26 1.65
N TRP A 194 -4.09 1.00 1.54
CA TRP A 194 -3.94 1.96 2.64
C TRP A 194 -5.05 3.02 2.63
N VAL A 195 -5.05 3.81 3.70
CA VAL A 195 -5.96 4.92 3.91
C VAL A 195 -5.14 6.18 4.13
N ASN A 196 -5.45 7.24 3.40
CA ASN A 196 -4.84 8.56 3.63
C ASN A 196 -5.88 9.65 3.41
N GLY A 197 -6.12 10.47 4.43
CA GLY A 197 -7.09 11.55 4.37
C GLY A 197 -8.56 11.11 4.52
N GLU A 198 -9.43 12.11 4.57
CA GLU A 198 -10.88 11.94 4.72
C GLU A 198 -11.61 12.74 3.65
N ARG A 199 -12.86 12.39 3.40
CA ARG A 199 -13.75 13.20 2.56
C ARG A 199 -15.16 13.19 3.10
N THR A 200 -15.87 14.27 2.82
CA THR A 200 -17.32 14.34 3.04
C THR A 200 -18.03 13.88 1.77
N ILE A 201 -18.96 12.94 1.90
CA ILE A 201 -19.71 12.42 0.76
C ILE A 201 -20.61 13.53 0.21
N PRO A 202 -20.50 13.91 -1.08
CA PRO A 202 -21.22 15.07 -1.61
C PRO A 202 -22.70 14.79 -1.91
N ARG A 203 -23.05 13.57 -2.35
CA ARG A 203 -24.40 13.23 -2.83
C ARG A 203 -24.82 11.81 -2.42
N GLY A 204 -26.12 11.53 -2.49
CA GLY A 204 -26.74 10.24 -2.18
C GLY A 204 -27.13 10.06 -0.71
N HIS A 205 -27.64 8.88 -0.34
CA HIS A 205 -28.20 8.61 0.99
C HIS A 205 -27.19 8.72 2.16
N ARG A 206 -25.88 8.75 1.86
CA ARG A 206 -24.80 8.95 2.85
C ARG A 206 -24.22 10.37 2.82
N SER A 207 -24.87 11.31 2.14
CA SER A 207 -24.42 12.71 2.04
C SER A 207 -24.14 13.32 3.42
N GLY A 208 -23.11 14.18 3.50
CA GLY A 208 -22.69 14.84 4.73
C GLY A 208 -21.93 13.95 5.72
N ARG A 209 -21.82 12.63 5.46
CA ARG A 209 -21.01 11.74 6.31
C ARG A 209 -19.55 11.79 5.88
N VAL A 210 -18.67 11.85 6.88
CA VAL A 210 -17.22 11.74 6.70
C VAL A 210 -16.84 10.27 6.50
N GLU A 211 -16.06 9.99 5.46
CA GLU A 211 -15.46 8.70 5.19
C GLU A 211 -13.98 8.81 4.88
N PRO A 212 -13.16 7.82 5.28
CA PRO A 212 -11.75 7.80 4.92
C PRO A 212 -11.59 7.56 3.42
N GLN A 213 -10.58 8.20 2.84
CA GLN A 213 -10.16 7.95 1.47
C GLN A 213 -9.27 6.71 1.44
N ARG A 214 -9.65 5.75 0.60
CA ARG A 214 -8.99 4.43 0.48
C ARG A 214 -8.27 4.35 -0.85
N PHE A 215 -7.08 3.77 -0.84
CA PHE A 215 -6.26 3.58 -2.03
C PHE A 215 -5.81 2.13 -2.14
N GLN A 216 -5.61 1.69 -3.37
CA GLN A 216 -5.03 0.41 -3.72
C GLN A 216 -4.03 0.64 -4.86
N ILE A 217 -2.81 0.15 -4.69
CA ILE A 217 -1.86 -0.04 -5.80
C ILE A 217 -1.88 -1.51 -6.15
N ASP A 218 -2.07 -1.78 -7.44
CA ASP A 218 -1.90 -3.11 -8.01
C ASP A 218 -0.79 -3.01 -9.05
N ASP A 219 0.41 -3.44 -8.67
CA ASP A 219 1.61 -3.31 -9.47
C ASP A 219 2.14 -4.69 -9.92
N ARG A 220 2.85 -4.66 -11.03
CA ARG A 220 3.50 -5.82 -11.61
C ARG A 220 4.88 -5.41 -12.16
N PRO A 221 5.92 -5.35 -11.31
CA PRO A 221 7.30 -5.17 -11.78
C PRO A 221 7.68 -6.28 -12.77
N HIS A 222 8.67 -6.01 -13.63
CA HIS A 222 9.20 -7.03 -14.55
C HIS A 222 9.94 -8.12 -13.78
N SER A 223 10.80 -7.71 -12.85
CA SER A 223 11.50 -8.60 -11.95
C SER A 223 11.77 -7.91 -10.63
N GLN A 224 11.92 -8.69 -9.55
CA GLN A 224 12.34 -8.16 -8.26
C GLN A 224 13.28 -9.14 -7.57
N ILE A 225 14.21 -8.60 -6.79
CA ILE A 225 15.12 -9.37 -5.95
C ILE A 225 14.64 -9.23 -4.50
N ARG A 226 14.38 -10.36 -3.84
CA ARG A 226 14.03 -10.44 -2.42
C ARG A 226 15.13 -11.11 -1.63
N VAL A 227 15.31 -10.67 -0.40
CA VAL A 227 16.38 -11.09 0.49
C VAL A 227 15.82 -11.43 1.87
N ARG A 228 16.61 -12.18 2.66
CA ARG A 228 16.21 -12.66 4.00
C ARG A 228 16.40 -11.62 5.10
N LYS A 229 17.30 -10.66 4.91
CA LYS A 229 17.64 -9.63 5.89
C LYS A 229 17.28 -8.26 5.32
N GLN A 230 16.80 -7.38 6.18
CA GLN A 230 16.51 -5.99 5.83
C GLN A 230 17.80 -5.28 5.40
N LEU A 231 17.70 -4.43 4.38
CA LEU A 231 18.78 -3.55 3.98
C LEU A 231 19.03 -2.46 5.04
N PRO A 232 20.26 -1.94 5.15
CA PRO A 232 20.53 -0.80 6.02
C PRO A 232 19.71 0.42 5.59
N GLU A 233 19.35 1.26 6.56
CA GLU A 233 18.73 2.56 6.26
C GLU A 233 19.76 3.50 5.63
N PHE A 234 19.34 4.29 4.65
CA PHE A 234 20.20 5.32 4.04
C PHE A 234 20.22 6.62 4.84
N VAL A 235 19.15 6.90 5.57
CA VAL A 235 18.95 8.12 6.36
C VAL A 235 18.25 7.71 7.66
N PRO A 236 18.74 8.13 8.84
CA PRO A 236 18.08 7.81 10.12
C PRO A 236 16.66 8.37 10.20
N LEU A 237 15.76 7.63 10.84
CA LEU A 237 14.31 7.91 10.92
C LEU A 237 13.93 9.32 11.44
N GLY A 238 14.76 9.92 12.29
CA GLY A 238 14.50 11.24 12.90
C GLY A 238 15.11 12.43 12.16
N THR A 239 15.69 12.22 10.98
CA THR A 239 16.38 13.29 10.24
C THR A 239 15.36 14.19 9.53
N ASP A 240 15.40 15.48 9.83
CA ASP A 240 14.58 16.46 9.13
C ASP A 240 15.14 16.72 7.73
N VAL A 241 14.31 16.51 6.72
CA VAL A 241 14.63 16.77 5.32
C VAL A 241 13.96 18.06 4.90
N ALA A 242 14.71 18.98 4.28
CA ALA A 242 14.22 20.29 3.86
C ALA A 242 13.15 20.24 2.73
N ALA A 243 12.93 19.09 2.10
CA ALA A 243 11.99 18.95 1.00
C ALA A 243 10.54 18.84 1.49
N GLU A 244 9.69 19.76 1.03
CA GLU A 244 8.28 19.76 1.37
C GLU A 244 7.47 18.75 0.54
N VAL A 245 6.50 18.10 1.19
CA VAL A 245 5.53 17.23 0.52
C VAL A 245 4.49 18.10 -0.19
N PRO A 246 4.28 17.93 -1.51
CA PRO A 246 3.23 18.65 -2.24
C PRO A 246 1.85 18.46 -1.61
N VAL A 247 1.15 19.56 -1.36
CA VAL A 247 -0.24 19.54 -0.85
C VAL A 247 -1.20 19.87 -1.97
N ILE A 248 -2.06 18.92 -2.33
CA ILE A 248 -3.06 19.09 -3.37
C ILE A 248 -4.41 19.40 -2.74
N GLN A 249 -4.99 20.53 -3.13
CA GLN A 249 -6.29 21.00 -2.61
C GLN A 249 -7.48 20.38 -3.35
N PHE A 250 -7.23 19.77 -4.51
CA PHE A 250 -8.25 19.16 -5.35
C PHE A 250 -8.56 17.72 -4.93
N ALA A 251 -9.77 17.26 -5.24
CA ALA A 251 -10.14 15.87 -5.02
C ALA A 251 -9.31 14.93 -5.93
N PRO A 252 -8.99 13.70 -5.47
CA PRO A 252 -8.33 12.70 -6.31
C PRO A 252 -9.09 12.37 -7.61
N ASP A 253 -10.40 12.63 -7.64
CA ASP A 253 -11.26 12.46 -8.82
C ASP A 253 -10.87 13.41 -10.00
N CYS A 254 -10.05 14.45 -9.76
CA CYS A 254 -9.55 15.35 -10.80
C CYS A 254 -8.34 14.79 -11.57
N LEU A 255 -7.62 13.83 -11.00
CA LEU A 255 -6.68 12.98 -11.73
C LEU A 255 -7.51 11.92 -12.49
N PRO A 256 -7.07 11.35 -13.63
CA PRO A 256 -7.75 10.20 -14.25
C PRO A 256 -7.59 8.92 -13.42
N LEU A 257 -8.11 8.96 -12.20
CA LEU A 257 -8.04 7.99 -11.12
C LEU A 257 -9.47 7.61 -10.75
N PHE A 258 -9.80 6.33 -10.85
CA PHE A 258 -11.17 5.87 -10.69
C PHE A 258 -11.34 5.05 -9.43
N ARG A 259 -12.52 5.16 -8.82
CA ARG A 259 -12.91 4.35 -7.66
C ARG A 259 -13.49 3.02 -8.12
N ARG A 260 -13.03 1.93 -7.52
CA ARG A 260 -13.56 0.58 -7.74
C ARG A 260 -13.73 -0.13 -6.40
N GLN A 261 -14.51 -1.20 -6.37
CA GLN A 261 -14.65 -2.07 -5.21
C GLN A 261 -14.33 -3.50 -5.61
N TYR A 262 -13.33 -4.07 -4.96
CA TYR A 262 -12.85 -5.44 -5.11
C TYR A 262 -12.04 -5.80 -3.86
N GLU A 263 -11.49 -7.01 -3.83
CA GLU A 263 -10.67 -7.50 -2.73
C GLU A 263 -9.49 -6.57 -2.42
N ASN A 264 -9.24 -6.34 -1.13
CA ASN A 264 -8.11 -5.55 -0.66
C ASN A 264 -6.91 -6.47 -0.51
N ASN A 265 -5.85 -6.20 -1.28
CA ASN A 265 -4.69 -7.08 -1.34
C ASN A 265 -3.45 -6.36 -0.81
N ILE A 266 -2.71 -7.05 0.04
CA ILE A 266 -1.39 -6.65 0.53
C ILE A 266 -0.45 -7.82 0.23
N SER A 267 0.45 -7.62 -0.73
CA SER A 267 1.35 -8.66 -1.25
C SER A 267 2.69 -8.06 -1.62
N THR A 268 3.77 -8.70 -1.16
CA THR A 268 5.15 -8.36 -1.55
C THR A 268 5.61 -9.09 -2.81
N GLY A 269 4.75 -9.92 -3.40
CA GLY A 269 5.09 -10.85 -4.49
C GLY A 269 5.24 -12.30 -4.05
N ALA A 270 5.30 -12.54 -2.74
CA ALA A 270 5.33 -13.87 -2.13
C ALA A 270 4.37 -13.97 -0.95
N LYS A 271 4.14 -15.19 -0.46
CA LYS A 271 3.34 -15.44 0.73
C LYS A 271 4.10 -15.05 1.98
N LEU A 272 3.38 -14.76 3.06
CA LEU A 272 3.94 -14.37 4.36
C LEU A 272 4.95 -15.38 4.95
N GLN A 273 4.79 -16.66 4.63
CA GLN A 273 5.64 -17.75 5.13
C GLN A 273 7.01 -17.83 4.42
N ASP A 274 7.21 -17.07 3.35
CA ASP A 274 8.46 -17.09 2.60
C ASP A 274 9.59 -16.42 3.42
N PRO A 275 10.75 -17.09 3.61
CA PRO A 275 11.87 -16.51 4.35
C PRO A 275 12.47 -15.26 3.70
N CYS A 276 12.26 -15.04 2.40
CA CYS A 276 12.73 -13.85 1.69
C CYS A 276 11.66 -12.74 1.72
N CYS A 277 11.34 -12.24 2.91
CA CYS A 277 10.26 -11.27 3.11
C CYS A 277 10.67 -9.80 2.87
N TYR A 278 11.97 -9.50 2.73
CA TYR A 278 12.47 -8.15 2.47
C TYR A 278 12.83 -7.94 0.99
N GLY A 279 12.63 -6.72 0.51
CA GLY A 279 12.99 -6.33 -0.85
C GLY A 279 14.41 -5.79 -0.97
N HIS A 280 15.10 -6.13 -2.06
CA HIS A 280 16.40 -5.55 -2.42
C HIS A 280 16.26 -4.53 -3.56
N THR A 281 15.86 -4.97 -4.75
CA THR A 281 15.72 -4.09 -5.92
C THR A 281 14.58 -4.56 -6.83
N GLN A 282 13.82 -3.62 -7.38
CA GLN A 282 12.78 -3.85 -8.36
C GLN A 282 13.18 -3.31 -9.73
N PHE A 283 12.77 -4.01 -10.77
CA PHE A 283 13.00 -3.62 -12.15
C PHE A 283 11.65 -3.48 -12.85
N HIS A 284 11.42 -2.31 -13.46
CA HIS A 284 10.21 -2.01 -14.20
C HIS A 284 10.53 -1.79 -15.67
N VAL A 285 9.67 -2.30 -16.54
CA VAL A 285 9.68 -1.94 -17.95
C VAL A 285 8.42 -1.15 -18.25
N VAL A 286 8.62 -0.04 -18.94
CA VAL A 286 7.57 0.87 -19.32
C VAL A 286 7.02 0.45 -20.69
N PRO A 287 5.69 0.36 -20.88
CA PRO A 287 5.12 -0.03 -22.17
C PRO A 287 5.28 1.07 -23.22
N ASP A 288 5.29 0.69 -24.50
CA ASP A 288 5.49 1.57 -25.66
C ASP A 288 4.55 2.79 -25.74
N ARG A 289 3.43 2.79 -25.01
CA ARG A 289 2.55 3.98 -24.91
C ARG A 289 3.23 5.19 -24.28
N PHE A 290 4.27 4.98 -23.47
CA PHE A 290 5.09 6.03 -22.86
C PHE A 290 6.46 6.16 -23.54
N HIS A 291 6.60 5.63 -24.76
CA HIS A 291 7.83 5.77 -25.52
C HIS A 291 8.19 7.25 -25.68
N ARG A 292 9.47 7.58 -25.49
CA ARG A 292 9.98 8.96 -25.50
C ARG A 292 9.52 9.74 -26.72
N ASP A 293 9.73 9.17 -27.92
CA ASP A 293 9.37 9.83 -29.18
C ASP A 293 7.88 10.15 -29.29
N ARG A 294 7.01 9.32 -28.70
CA ARG A 294 5.56 9.57 -28.69
C ARG A 294 5.18 10.70 -27.74
N LEU A 295 5.87 10.82 -26.61
CA LEU A 295 5.66 11.93 -25.69
C LEU A 295 6.14 13.24 -26.30
N ILE A 296 7.29 13.21 -26.99
CA ILE A 296 7.82 14.35 -27.74
C ILE A 296 6.83 14.78 -28.84
N ALA A 297 6.33 13.83 -29.64
CA ALA A 297 5.33 14.10 -30.68
C ALA A 297 4.01 14.69 -30.15
N LYS A 298 3.73 14.52 -28.85
CA LYS A 298 2.55 15.07 -28.17
C LYS A 298 2.83 16.36 -27.39
N ASN A 299 4.02 16.94 -27.52
CA ASN A 299 4.47 18.11 -26.75
C ASN A 299 4.48 17.86 -25.22
N LEU A 300 4.82 16.63 -24.80
CA LEU A 300 4.89 16.21 -23.39
C LEU A 300 6.32 15.79 -22.98
N SER A 301 7.34 16.46 -23.53
CA SER A 301 8.76 16.14 -23.26
C SER A 301 9.11 16.27 -21.77
N GLU A 302 8.61 17.29 -21.09
CA GLU A 302 8.83 17.50 -19.65
C GLU A 302 8.23 16.39 -18.79
N HIS A 303 7.25 15.63 -19.30
CA HIS A 303 6.57 14.57 -18.57
C HIS A 303 7.24 13.20 -18.67
N ILE A 304 8.31 13.07 -19.47
CA ILE A 304 9.07 11.82 -19.58
C ILE A 304 9.56 11.39 -18.19
N GLU A 305 10.23 12.29 -17.47
CA GLU A 305 10.76 12.03 -16.12
C GLU A 305 9.65 11.97 -15.06
N VAL A 306 8.63 12.82 -15.19
CA VAL A 306 7.47 12.86 -14.27
C VAL A 306 6.82 11.48 -14.16
N PHE A 307 6.61 10.83 -15.31
CA PHE A 307 6.04 9.50 -15.35
C PHE A 307 6.93 8.45 -14.66
N LEU A 308 8.24 8.46 -14.94
CA LEU A 308 9.18 7.51 -14.35
C LEU A 308 9.24 7.68 -12.83
N ARG A 309 9.26 8.92 -12.34
CA ARG A 309 9.20 9.23 -10.91
C ARG A 309 7.89 8.78 -10.29
N ALA A 310 6.75 9.06 -10.93
CA ALA A 310 5.45 8.60 -10.42
C ALA A 310 5.38 7.07 -10.31
N ASN A 311 5.88 6.36 -11.33
CA ASN A 311 5.97 4.90 -11.28
C ASN A 311 6.85 4.43 -10.11
N ALA A 312 8.06 4.97 -9.98
CA ALA A 312 8.96 4.61 -8.89
C ALA A 312 8.37 4.88 -7.50
N ILE A 313 7.76 6.04 -7.28
CA ILE A 313 7.13 6.41 -5.99
C ILE A 313 6.01 5.43 -5.65
N ALA A 314 5.10 5.14 -6.57
CA ALA A 314 3.99 4.23 -6.30
C ALA A 314 4.47 2.78 -6.09
N SER A 315 5.33 2.26 -6.97
CA SER A 315 5.86 0.90 -6.89
C SER A 315 6.63 0.67 -5.59
N LEU A 316 7.57 1.57 -5.25
CA LEU A 316 8.37 1.44 -4.04
C LEU A 316 7.55 1.64 -2.78
N PHE A 317 6.61 2.59 -2.75
CA PHE A 317 5.71 2.78 -1.61
C PHE A 317 4.82 1.55 -1.38
N ALA A 318 4.27 0.97 -2.44
CA ALA A 318 3.50 -0.25 -2.32
C ALA A 318 4.35 -1.41 -1.81
N TRP A 319 5.59 -1.51 -2.28
CA TRP A 319 6.50 -2.59 -1.90
C TRP A 319 6.96 -2.47 -0.44
N THR A 320 7.42 -1.30 -0.01
CA THR A 320 7.85 -1.07 1.38
C THR A 320 6.67 -1.14 2.34
N GLY A 321 5.51 -0.59 1.95
CA GLY A 321 4.28 -0.70 2.72
C GLY A 321 3.83 -2.15 2.91
N ALA A 322 3.90 -2.98 1.87
CA ALA A 322 3.58 -4.40 1.98
C ALA A 322 4.59 -5.15 2.86
N GLN A 323 5.89 -4.85 2.76
CA GLN A 323 6.93 -5.44 3.62
C GLN A 323 6.71 -5.07 5.09
N ALA A 324 6.39 -3.81 5.39
CA ALA A 324 6.10 -3.35 6.74
C ALA A 324 4.85 -4.03 7.34
N MET A 325 3.84 -4.31 6.52
CA MET A 325 2.63 -5.02 6.95
C MET A 325 2.86 -6.52 7.20
N TYR A 326 3.95 -7.09 6.69
CA TYR A 326 4.30 -8.50 6.89
C TYR A 326 5.05 -8.74 8.20
N GLN A 327 5.51 -7.68 8.87
CA GLN A 327 6.12 -7.69 10.20
C GLN A 327 5.08 -7.36 11.27
#